data_AF-C1MJG3-F1
#
_entry.id   AF-C1MJG3-F1
#
_cell.length_a   1.000
_cell.length_b   1.000
_cell.length_c   1.000
_cell.angle_alpha   90.00
_cell.angle_beta   90.00
_cell.angle_gamma   90.00
#
_symmetry.space_group_name_H-M   'P 1'
#
loop_
_entity.id
_entity.type
_entity.pdbx_description
1 polymer ?
#
loop_
_entity_poly.entity_id
_entity_poly.type
_entity_poly.pdbx_seq_one_letter_code
_entity_poly.pdbx_strand_id
1 'polypeptide(L)'
;MQNGASSCGSWACSEGGWDSPNPRGSTEWFYVLSGNGAVTDPDGTMHAFGPGDSVVLPKGWHGRWDIGRHIHKVWLTMEHD
;
A
#
# COMPACT_ATOMS: atom_id res chain seq x y z
N MET A 1 17.81 9.29 -10.85
CA MET A 1 17.66 7.82 -10.99
C MET A 1 16.19 7.50 -10.79
N GLN A 2 15.37 7.52 -11.84
CA GLN A 2 13.91 7.24 -11.77
C GLN A 2 13.37 6.65 -13.10
N ASN A 3 14.22 5.95 -13.87
CA ASN A 3 13.86 5.34 -15.16
C ASN A 3 14.07 3.81 -15.17
N GLY A 4 13.92 3.14 -14.03
CA GLY A 4 13.96 1.68 -13.93
C GLY A 4 12.58 1.10 -13.62
N ALA A 5 12.38 -0.20 -13.88
CA ALA A 5 11.13 -0.92 -13.59
C ALA A 5 10.76 -0.98 -12.10
N SER A 6 11.62 -0.48 -11.22
CA SER A 6 11.37 -0.39 -9.79
C SER A 6 11.61 1.03 -9.27
N SER A 7 10.75 1.46 -8.35
CA SER A 7 10.92 2.71 -7.59
C SER A 7 10.73 2.42 -6.11
N CYS A 8 11.42 3.16 -5.24
CA CYS A 8 11.27 3.03 -3.80
C CYS A 8 11.34 4.39 -3.11
N GLY A 9 10.78 4.48 -1.91
CA GLY A 9 10.83 5.70 -1.13
C GLY A 9 10.18 5.55 0.23
N SER A 10 9.96 6.70 0.88
CA SER A 10 9.14 6.82 2.08
C SER A 10 7.84 7.54 1.75
N TRP A 11 6.80 7.26 2.52
CA TRP A 11 5.50 7.92 2.38
C TRP A 11 4.82 8.02 3.74
N ALA A 12 4.12 9.13 3.96
CA ALA A 12 3.33 9.37 5.17
C ALA A 12 1.99 10.02 4.83
N CYS A 13 0.98 9.76 5.65
CA CYS A 13 -0.38 10.27 5.46
C CYS A 13 -1.13 10.32 6.79
N SER A 14 -1.99 11.33 6.94
CA SER A 14 -2.95 11.43 8.02
C SER A 14 -4.08 10.40 7.90
N GLU A 15 -4.94 10.36 8.90
CA GLU A 15 -6.15 9.55 8.91
C GLU A 15 -7.07 9.89 7.72
N GLY A 16 -7.74 8.87 7.18
CA GLY A 16 -8.64 9.00 6.03
C GLY A 16 -8.84 7.68 5.31
N GLY A 17 -9.80 7.63 4.40
CA GLY A 17 -10.07 6.43 3.59
C GLY A 17 -10.51 6.79 2.18
N TRP A 18 -10.12 5.96 1.22
CA TRP A 18 -10.39 6.17 -0.21
C TRP A 18 -10.41 4.84 -0.96
N ASP A 19 -11.17 4.82 -2.04
CA ASP A 19 -11.15 3.70 -2.98
C ASP A 19 -9.96 3.82 -3.93
N SER A 20 -9.36 2.69 -4.27
CA SER A 20 -8.37 2.50 -5.33
C SER A 20 -9.06 1.73 -6.46
N PRO A 21 -9.89 2.40 -7.29
CA PRO A 21 -10.81 1.71 -8.21
C PRO A 21 -10.11 1.08 -9.41
N ASN A 22 -8.89 1.53 -9.73
CA ASN A 22 -8.14 1.02 -10.87
C ASN A 22 -7.19 -0.10 -10.43
N PRO A 23 -7.17 -1.25 -11.13
CA PRO A 23 -6.18 -2.29 -10.92
C PRO A 23 -4.75 -1.73 -11.06
N ARG A 24 -3.89 -2.08 -10.10
CA ARG A 24 -2.48 -1.66 -10.12
C ARG A 24 -1.73 -2.26 -11.29
N GLY A 25 -0.95 -1.44 -12.00
CA GLY A 25 -0.04 -1.91 -13.07
C GLY A 25 1.24 -2.58 -12.56
N SER A 26 1.53 -2.45 -11.26
CA SER A 26 2.74 -2.94 -10.59
C SER A 26 2.40 -3.57 -9.24
N THR A 27 3.33 -4.34 -8.69
CA THR A 27 3.26 -4.80 -7.30
C THR A 27 3.84 -3.73 -6.39
N GLU A 28 3.13 -3.35 -5.33
CA GLU A 28 3.65 -2.51 -4.25
C GLU A 28 3.92 -3.38 -3.02
N TRP A 29 5.14 -3.33 -2.50
CA TRP A 29 5.47 -3.80 -1.17
C TRP A 29 5.72 -2.59 -0.27
N PHE A 30 5.26 -2.63 0.98
CA PHE A 30 5.65 -1.63 1.96
C PHE A 30 5.82 -2.21 3.36
N TYR A 31 6.68 -1.57 4.12
CA TYR A 31 6.91 -1.84 5.53
C TYR A 31 6.44 -0.65 6.37
N VAL A 32 5.63 -0.92 7.38
CA VAL A 32 5.04 0.11 8.23
C VAL A 32 6.00 0.43 9.38
N LEU A 33 6.45 1.68 9.43
CA LEU A 33 7.33 2.19 10.48
C LEU A 33 6.55 2.68 11.70
N SER A 34 5.40 3.33 11.48
CA SER A 34 4.50 3.83 12.53
C SER A 34 3.08 4.03 12.00
N GLY A 35 2.10 4.19 12.90
CA GLY A 35 0.68 4.34 12.55
C GLY A 35 -0.02 3.00 12.29
N ASN A 36 -1.20 3.03 11.68
CA ASN A 36 -1.93 1.82 11.27
C ASN A 36 -2.98 2.13 10.21
N GLY A 37 -3.47 1.07 9.57
CA GLY A 37 -4.59 1.12 8.65
C GLY A 37 -5.02 -0.28 8.22
N ALA A 38 -5.81 -0.34 7.17
CA ALA A 38 -6.20 -1.57 6.50
C ALA A 38 -6.33 -1.34 4.99
N VAL A 39 -6.17 -2.42 4.25
CA VAL A 39 -6.70 -2.52 2.88
C VAL A 39 -7.85 -3.52 2.87
N THR A 40 -8.90 -3.23 2.12
CA THR A 40 -10.03 -4.14 1.94
C THR A 40 -10.12 -4.55 0.48
N ASP A 41 -10.09 -5.86 0.23
CA ASP A 41 -10.20 -6.46 -1.09
C ASP A 41 -11.62 -6.28 -1.66
N PRO A 42 -11.82 -6.44 -2.99
CA PRO A 42 -13.12 -6.26 -3.62
C PRO A 42 -14.22 -7.21 -3.09
N ASP A 43 -13.83 -8.35 -2.52
CA ASP A 43 -14.74 -9.30 -1.89
C ASP A 43 -15.13 -8.93 -0.44
N GLY A 44 -14.59 -7.82 0.07
CA GLY A 44 -14.81 -7.33 1.43
C GLY A 44 -13.84 -7.86 2.48
N THR A 45 -12.86 -8.70 2.09
CA THR A 45 -11.83 -9.18 3.01
C THR A 45 -10.92 -8.04 3.44
N MET A 46 -10.88 -7.76 4.74
CA MET A 46 -10.07 -6.69 5.31
C MET A 46 -8.74 -7.23 5.86
N HIS A 47 -7.64 -6.59 5.46
CA HIS A 47 -6.29 -6.86 5.93
C HIS A 47 -5.76 -5.64 6.68
N ALA A 48 -5.80 -5.69 8.00
CA ALA A 48 -5.22 -4.66 8.85
C ALA A 48 -3.69 -4.75 8.88
N PHE A 49 -3.03 -3.60 9.04
CA PHE A 49 -1.58 -3.49 9.20
C PHE A 49 -1.21 -2.42 10.24
N GLY A 50 -0.07 -2.62 10.89
CA GLY A 50 0.51 -1.73 11.88
C GLY A 50 2.04 -1.81 11.88
N PRO A 51 2.72 -1.16 12.85
CA PRO A 51 4.17 -1.06 12.85
C PRO A 51 4.84 -2.43 12.95
N GLY A 52 5.78 -2.71 12.06
CA GLY A 52 6.43 -4.02 11.96
C GLY A 52 5.89 -4.90 10.83
N ASP A 53 4.72 -4.58 10.28
CA ASP A 53 4.11 -5.38 9.23
C ASP A 53 4.71 -5.06 7.85
N SER A 54 4.84 -6.13 7.05
CA SER A 54 5.11 -6.07 5.62
C SER A 54 3.84 -6.36 4.85
N VAL A 55 3.46 -5.46 3.95
CA VAL A 55 2.25 -5.59 3.15
C VAL A 55 2.62 -5.67 1.68
N VAL A 56 1.98 -6.58 0.95
CA VAL A 56 2.11 -6.72 -0.51
C VAL A 56 0.75 -6.47 -1.13
N LEU A 57 0.70 -5.50 -2.03
CA LEU A 57 -0.42 -5.30 -2.95
C LEU A 57 0.03 -5.79 -4.33
N PRO A 58 -0.43 -6.96 -4.79
CA PRO A 58 0.02 -7.53 -6.04
C PRO A 58 -0.41 -6.68 -7.24
N LYS A 59 0.30 -6.80 -8.36
CA LYS A 59 -0.16 -6.34 -9.68
C LYS A 59 -1.60 -6.81 -9.91
N GLY A 60 -2.47 -5.91 -10.36
CA GLY A 60 -3.90 -6.13 -10.54
C GLY A 60 -4.76 -5.86 -9.29
N TRP A 61 -4.16 -5.67 -8.11
CA TRP A 61 -4.91 -5.33 -6.92
C TRP A 61 -5.65 -3.98 -7.09
N HIS A 62 -6.88 -3.96 -6.63
CA HIS A 62 -7.75 -2.80 -6.45
C HIS A 62 -8.61 -3.06 -5.22
N GLY A 63 -9.14 -2.03 -4.60
CA GLY A 63 -9.85 -2.18 -3.33
C GLY A 63 -9.94 -0.86 -2.59
N ARG A 64 -10.12 -0.92 -1.28
CA ARG A 64 -10.23 0.26 -0.41
C ARG A 64 -9.04 0.38 0.51
N TRP A 65 -8.61 1.62 0.76
CA TRP A 65 -7.67 1.96 1.82
C TRP A 65 -8.39 2.68 2.95
N ASP A 66 -8.03 2.35 4.18
CA ASP A 66 -8.46 3.08 5.36
C ASP A 66 -7.26 3.26 6.31
N ILE A 67 -6.83 4.49 6.55
CA ILE A 67 -5.77 4.87 7.49
C ILE A 67 -6.40 5.30 8.81
N GLY A 68 -6.16 4.50 9.86
CA GLY A 68 -6.77 4.71 11.18
C GLY A 68 -5.97 5.65 12.09
N ARG A 69 -4.64 5.70 11.92
CA ARG A 69 -3.74 6.68 12.58
C ARG A 69 -2.66 7.10 11.61
N HIS A 70 -2.18 8.35 11.72
CA HIS A 70 -1.08 8.87 10.90
C HIS A 70 0.03 7.84 10.69
N ILE A 71 0.19 7.42 9.44
CA ILE A 71 1.08 6.33 9.03
C ILE A 71 2.38 6.88 8.46
N HIS A 72 3.47 6.17 8.72
CA HIS A 72 4.74 6.33 8.00
C HIS A 72 5.22 4.96 7.53
N LYS A 73 5.53 4.83 6.24
CA LYS A 73 5.98 3.58 5.62
C LYS A 73 7.14 3.82 4.67
N VAL A 74 7.96 2.79 4.47
CA VAL A 74 8.86 2.70 3.32
C VAL A 74 8.30 1.71 2.32
N TRP A 75 8.45 2.00 1.04
CA TRP A 75 7.77 1.28 -0.02
C TRP A 75 8.70 0.99 -1.20
N LEU A 76 8.36 -0.06 -1.94
CA LEU A 76 8.91 -0.45 -3.23
C LEU A 76 7.73 -0.71 -4.18
N THR A 77 7.76 -0.11 -5.35
CA THR A 77 6.91 -0.51 -6.48
C THR A 77 7.77 -1.19 -7.54
N MET A 78 7.25 -2.25 -8.14
CA MET A 78 7.95 -3.01 -9.19
C MET A 78 6.97 -3.39 -10.30
N GLU A 79 7.28 -2.96 -11.51
CA GLU A 79 6.69 -3.49 -12.73
C GLU A 79 7.33 -4.84 -13.05
N HIS A 80 6.50 -5.82 -13.40
CA HIS A 80 6.91 -7.15 -13.83
C HIS A 80 5.81 -7.75 -14.71
N ASP A 81 6.14 -8.80 -15.47
CA ASP A 81 5.16 -9.57 -16.25
C ASP A 81 4.19 -10.31 -15.33
#